data_AF-A0AAD9V0D7-F1
#
_entry.id   AF-A0AAD9V0D7-F1
#
_cell.length_a   1.000
_cell.length_b   1.000
_cell.length_c   1.000
_cell.angle_alpha   90.00
_cell.angle_beta   90.00
_cell.angle_gamma   90.00
#
_symmetry.space_group_name_H-M   'P 1'
#
loop_
_entity.id
_entity.type
_entity.pdbx_description
1 polymer ?
#
loop_
_entity_poly.entity_id
_entity_poly.type
_entity_poly.pdbx_seq_one_letter_code
_entity_poly.pdbx_strand_id
1 'polypeptide(L)'
;MASKTRTFALPDIKNKIRRSALYKQEKLRKNKEKRIKNFKRKQQEADGQEEPAPKKVPRTIENTRIFDETVVDAQDEEFIIFVTKIVEQVLNDEETDELAPYFRREFTPKVLITSSVNVKAKTLQFVEELHRIIPNSEIFVRRGYDLKKIIPEAAKRGFTALIVVNEDRKVPSILY
;
A
#
# COMPACT_ATOMS: atom_id res chain seq x y z
N MET A 1 -29.13 -30.96 -49.55
CA MET A 1 -29.64 -30.13 -48.43
C MET A 1 -28.53 -29.99 -47.40
N ALA A 2 -27.88 -28.82 -47.29
CA ALA A 2 -26.84 -28.60 -46.29
C ALA A 2 -27.50 -28.46 -44.90
N SER A 3 -27.22 -29.38 -43.98
CA SER A 3 -27.77 -29.29 -42.62
C SER A 3 -27.13 -28.09 -41.92
N LYS A 4 -27.97 -27.16 -41.45
CA LYS A 4 -27.54 -26.02 -40.63
C LYS A 4 -27.02 -26.59 -39.31
N THR A 5 -25.72 -26.81 -39.20
CA THR A 5 -25.10 -27.18 -37.92
C THR A 5 -25.30 -26.02 -36.95
N ARG A 6 -26.13 -26.24 -35.92
CA ARG A 6 -26.29 -25.29 -34.80
C ARG A 6 -24.95 -25.10 -34.11
N THR A 7 -24.37 -23.91 -34.25
CA THR A 7 -23.21 -23.49 -33.46
C THR A 7 -23.68 -23.10 -32.07
N PHE A 8 -23.33 -23.87 -31.05
CA PHE A 8 -23.61 -23.56 -29.65
C PHE A 8 -22.45 -22.77 -29.06
N ALA A 9 -22.72 -21.74 -28.26
CA ALA A 9 -21.66 -21.05 -27.53
C ALA A 9 -21.13 -21.97 -26.41
N LEU A 10 -19.87 -21.79 -26.01
CA LEU A 10 -19.25 -22.60 -24.95
C LEU A 10 -20.08 -22.68 -23.66
N PRO A 11 -20.73 -21.61 -23.16
CA PRO A 11 -21.59 -21.68 -21.97
C PRO A 11 -22.81 -22.58 -22.17
N ASP A 12 -23.34 -22.67 -23.39
CA ASP A 12 -24.55 -23.43 -23.72
C ASP A 12 -24.33 -24.96 -23.68
N ILE A 13 -23.07 -25.41 -23.72
CA ILE A 13 -22.71 -26.82 -23.67
C ILE A 13 -22.81 -27.33 -22.24
N LYS A 14 -23.89 -28.05 -21.91
CA LYS A 14 -24.13 -28.60 -20.56
C LYS A 14 -23.06 -29.60 -20.09
N ASN A 15 -22.48 -30.38 -21.00
CA ASN A 15 -21.47 -31.38 -20.67
C ASN A 15 -20.11 -30.73 -20.34
N LYS A 16 -19.67 -30.87 -19.07
CA LYS A 16 -18.42 -30.29 -18.56
C LYS A 16 -17.17 -30.75 -19.33
N ILE A 17 -17.06 -32.03 -19.67
CA ILE A 17 -15.89 -32.61 -20.35
C ILE A 17 -15.78 -32.07 -21.77
N ARG A 18 -16.91 -32.05 -22.51
CA ARG A 18 -16.93 -31.51 -23.88
C ARG A 18 -16.68 -30.01 -23.89
N ARG A 19 -17.28 -29.27 -22.97
CA ARG A 19 -17.11 -27.81 -22.82
C ARG A 19 -15.67 -27.42 -22.49
N SER A 20 -15.01 -28.13 -21.56
CA SER A 20 -13.62 -27.83 -21.18
C SER A 20 -12.64 -28.16 -22.32
N ALA A 21 -12.85 -29.25 -23.05
CA ALA A 21 -12.03 -29.64 -24.20
C ALA A 21 -12.10 -28.59 -25.33
N LEU A 22 -13.32 -28.15 -25.68
CA LEU A 22 -13.53 -27.12 -26.70
C LEU A 22 -12.95 -25.76 -26.27
N TYR A 23 -13.12 -25.36 -25.01
CA TYR A 23 -12.49 -24.14 -24.48
C TYR A 23 -10.96 -24.19 -24.58
N LYS A 24 -10.34 -25.34 -24.26
CA LYS A 24 -8.89 -25.52 -24.38
C LYS A 24 -8.42 -25.39 -25.83
N GLN A 25 -9.14 -26.02 -26.79
CA GLN A 25 -8.84 -25.88 -28.21
C GLN A 25 -8.96 -24.43 -28.69
N GLU A 26 -10.03 -23.74 -28.30
CA GLU A 26 -10.24 -22.33 -28.67
C GLU A 26 -9.17 -21.40 -28.07
N LYS A 27 -8.78 -21.63 -26.80
CA LYS A 27 -7.70 -20.90 -26.14
C LYS A 27 -6.36 -21.10 -26.85
N LEU A 28 -6.04 -22.33 -27.26
CA LEU A 28 -4.84 -22.64 -28.03
C LEU A 28 -4.87 -21.95 -29.41
N ARG A 29 -6.01 -22.00 -30.10
CA ARG A 29 -6.20 -21.34 -31.41
C ARG A 29 -5.97 -19.84 -31.29
N LYS A 30 -6.64 -19.18 -30.33
CA LYS A 30 -6.49 -17.74 -30.04
C LYS A 30 -5.06 -17.37 -29.66
N ASN A 31 -4.35 -18.21 -28.90
CA ASN A 31 -2.95 -17.95 -28.55
C ASN A 31 -2.02 -18.06 -29.77
N LYS A 32 -2.24 -19.04 -30.65
CA LYS A 32 -1.49 -19.17 -31.90
C LYS A 32 -1.73 -17.99 -32.84
N GLU A 33 -2.99 -17.59 -33.01
CA GLU A 33 -3.38 -16.40 -33.78
C GLU A 33 -2.71 -15.13 -33.24
N LYS A 34 -2.74 -14.91 -31.90
CA LYS A 34 -2.05 -13.79 -31.24
C LYS A 34 -0.54 -13.81 -31.49
N ARG A 35 0.11 -14.99 -31.41
CA ARG A 35 1.55 -15.13 -31.64
C ARG A 35 1.92 -14.79 -33.09
N ILE A 36 1.16 -15.28 -34.06
CA ILE A 36 1.36 -14.98 -35.48
C ILE A 36 1.17 -13.48 -35.74
N LYS A 37 0.11 -12.87 -35.19
CA LYS A 37 -0.15 -11.44 -35.33
C LYS A 37 0.98 -10.59 -34.75
N ASN A 38 1.47 -10.94 -33.55
CA ASN A 38 2.59 -10.24 -32.91
C ASN A 38 3.90 -10.41 -33.69
N PHE A 39 4.13 -11.57 -34.29
CA PHE A 39 5.31 -11.83 -35.12
C PHE A 39 5.28 -11.02 -36.42
N LYS A 40 4.14 -11.01 -37.13
CA LYS A 40 3.96 -10.21 -38.35
C LYS A 40 4.15 -8.71 -38.09
N ARG A 41 3.55 -8.18 -37.01
CA ARG A 41 3.73 -6.77 -36.62
C ARG A 41 5.20 -6.43 -36.37
N LYS A 42 5.94 -7.30 -35.67
CA LYS A 42 7.38 -7.09 -35.43
C LYS A 42 8.21 -7.11 -36.71
N GLN A 43 7.86 -7.94 -37.70
CA GLN A 43 8.53 -7.94 -39.00
C GLN A 43 8.25 -6.65 -39.78
N GLN A 44 6.99 -6.21 -39.84
CA GLN A 44 6.60 -4.96 -40.51
C GLN A 44 7.25 -3.72 -39.88
N GLU A 45 7.39 -3.69 -38.55
CA GLU A 45 8.13 -2.65 -37.81
C GLU A 45 9.64 -2.67 -38.14
N ALA A 46 10.24 -3.86 -38.35
CA ALA A 46 11.65 -4.00 -38.70
C ALA A 46 11.94 -3.61 -40.17
N ASP A 47 10.99 -3.90 -41.07
CA ASP A 47 11.07 -3.56 -42.49
C ASP A 47 10.74 -2.08 -42.77
N GLY A 48 10.42 -1.29 -41.74
CA GLY A 48 10.21 0.16 -41.83
C GLY A 48 8.94 0.59 -42.57
N GLN A 49 8.04 -0.33 -42.88
CA GLN A 49 6.81 -0.05 -43.63
C GLN A 49 5.68 0.51 -42.76
N GLU A 50 5.77 0.37 -41.43
CA GLU A 50 4.73 0.81 -40.49
C GLU A 50 5.41 1.55 -39.33
N GLU A 51 5.01 2.81 -39.06
CA GLU A 51 5.46 3.49 -37.85
C GLU A 51 5.00 2.68 -36.63
N PRO A 52 5.87 2.49 -35.62
CA PRO A 52 5.55 1.67 -34.47
C PRO A 52 4.34 2.26 -33.74
N ALA A 53 3.21 1.55 -33.80
CA ALA A 53 1.99 1.96 -33.12
C ALA A 53 2.30 2.29 -31.65
N PRO A 54 1.77 3.39 -31.10
CA PRO A 54 2.08 3.82 -29.75
C PRO A 54 1.79 2.68 -28.78
N LYS A 55 2.78 2.33 -27.96
CA LYS A 55 2.65 1.25 -26.97
C LYS A 55 1.47 1.59 -26.06
N LYS A 56 0.44 0.74 -26.09
CA LYS A 56 -0.70 0.88 -25.18
C LYS A 56 -0.19 0.73 -23.75
N VAL A 57 -0.23 1.83 -23.00
CA VAL A 57 0.11 1.85 -21.58
C VAL A 57 -0.87 0.91 -20.86
N PRO A 58 -0.38 -0.06 -20.07
CA PRO A 58 -1.26 -0.96 -19.34
C PRO A 58 -2.07 -0.17 -18.31
N ARG A 59 -3.32 -0.60 -18.10
CA ARG A 59 -4.15 -0.06 -17.01
C ARG A 59 -3.67 -0.70 -15.69
N THR A 60 -2.90 0.05 -14.91
CA THR A 60 -2.43 -0.32 -13.57
C THR A 60 -3.27 0.37 -12.50
N ILE A 61 -3.27 -0.15 -11.26
CA ILE A 61 -4.03 0.43 -10.14
C ILE A 61 -3.68 1.90 -9.93
N GLU A 62 -2.40 2.27 -10.04
CA GLU A 62 -1.94 3.66 -9.94
C GLU A 62 -2.46 4.56 -11.07
N ASN A 63 -2.44 4.08 -12.33
CA ASN A 63 -2.93 4.84 -13.49
C ASN A 63 -4.47 4.99 -13.50
N THR A 64 -5.17 4.13 -12.77
CA THR A 64 -6.64 4.19 -12.65
C THR A 64 -7.12 4.64 -11.28
N ARG A 65 -6.24 5.27 -10.48
CA ARG A 65 -6.63 5.84 -9.20
C ARG A 65 -7.66 6.95 -9.44
N ILE A 66 -8.68 6.99 -8.60
CA ILE A 66 -9.68 8.07 -8.59
C ILE A 66 -8.95 9.33 -8.14
N PHE A 67 -9.13 10.44 -8.86
CA PHE A 67 -8.52 11.71 -8.50
C PHE A 67 -8.96 12.13 -7.10
N ASP A 68 -8.00 12.57 -6.29
CA ASP A 68 -8.17 13.07 -4.94
C ASP A 68 -7.71 14.53 -4.92
N GLU A 69 -8.51 15.42 -4.36
CA GLU A 69 -8.26 16.86 -4.31
C GLU A 69 -6.99 17.23 -3.54
N THR A 70 -6.52 16.35 -2.65
CA THR A 70 -5.28 16.54 -1.88
C THR A 70 -4.00 16.21 -2.67
N VAL A 71 -4.12 15.60 -3.86
CA VAL A 71 -2.96 15.19 -4.66
C VAL A 71 -2.46 16.36 -5.51
N VAL A 72 -1.18 16.68 -5.36
CA VAL A 72 -0.59 17.83 -6.05
C VAL A 72 -0.14 17.50 -7.47
N ASP A 73 -0.74 18.17 -8.45
CA ASP A 73 -0.22 18.21 -9.83
C ASP A 73 0.71 19.42 -9.99
N ALA A 74 1.96 19.14 -10.38
CA ALA A 74 3.01 20.14 -10.48
C ALA A 74 2.99 20.95 -11.80
N GLN A 75 2.05 20.66 -12.71
CA GLN A 75 2.01 21.28 -14.06
C GLN A 75 0.84 22.26 -14.27
N ASP A 76 -0.11 22.35 -13.34
CA ASP A 76 -1.27 23.23 -13.45
C ASP A 76 -1.06 24.51 -12.61
N GLU A 77 -0.99 25.67 -13.28
CA GLU A 77 -0.72 26.97 -12.63
C GLU A 77 -1.82 27.39 -11.64
N GLU A 78 -3.09 27.10 -11.92
CA GLU A 78 -4.18 27.40 -10.98
C GLU A 78 -4.12 26.47 -9.77
N PHE A 79 -3.75 25.21 -10.01
CA PHE A 79 -3.53 24.24 -8.95
C PHE A 79 -2.32 24.63 -8.08
N ILE A 80 -1.21 25.09 -8.67
CA ILE A 80 -0.03 25.56 -7.94
C ILE A 80 -0.40 26.72 -7.01
N ILE A 81 -1.17 27.70 -7.48
CA ILE A 81 -1.60 28.86 -6.67
C ILE A 81 -2.49 28.40 -5.50
N PHE A 82 -3.44 27.50 -5.76
CA PHE A 82 -4.31 26.94 -4.73
C PHE A 82 -3.52 26.12 -3.69
N VAL A 83 -2.57 25.30 -4.14
CA VAL A 83 -1.66 24.53 -3.27
C VAL A 83 -0.78 25.42 -2.44
N THR A 84 -0.19 26.48 -2.99
CA THR A 84 0.64 27.40 -2.17
C THR A 84 -0.14 28.00 -1.02
N LYS A 85 -1.43 28.30 -1.21
CA LYS A 85 -2.30 28.77 -0.12
C LYS A 85 -2.59 27.68 0.91
N ILE A 86 -2.87 26.44 0.46
CA ILE A 86 -3.05 25.30 1.38
C ILE A 86 -1.77 25.04 2.16
N VAL A 87 -0.61 25.05 1.51
CA VAL A 87 0.69 24.84 2.15
C VAL A 87 0.96 25.94 3.17
N GLU A 88 0.66 27.20 2.87
CA GLU A 88 0.78 28.30 3.83
C GLU A 88 -0.17 28.12 5.03
N GLN A 89 -1.40 27.65 4.81
CA GLN A 89 -2.32 27.31 5.90
C GLN A 89 -1.80 26.16 6.76
N VAL A 90 -1.35 25.07 6.14
CA VAL A 90 -0.78 23.91 6.83
C VAL A 90 0.46 24.30 7.62
N LEU A 91 1.33 25.18 7.09
CA LEU A 91 2.50 25.67 7.81
C LEU A 91 2.12 26.50 9.04
N ASN A 92 1.13 27.39 8.92
CA ASN A 92 0.63 28.15 10.07
C ASN A 92 -0.01 27.25 11.12
N ASP A 93 -0.74 26.21 10.68
CA ASP A 93 -1.32 25.21 11.56
C ASP A 93 -0.21 24.38 12.24
N GLU A 94 0.82 23.94 11.51
CA GLU A 94 1.99 23.24 12.05
C GLU A 94 2.77 24.08 13.07
N GLU A 95 2.83 25.41 12.89
CA GLU A 95 3.50 26.31 13.83
C GLU A 95 2.71 26.50 15.14
N THR A 96 1.39 26.35 15.09
CA THR A 96 0.48 26.60 16.21
C THR A 96 -0.02 25.33 16.90
N ASP A 97 0.17 24.16 16.30
CA ASP A 97 -0.26 22.86 16.81
C ASP A 97 0.55 22.39 18.04
N GLU A 98 0.01 21.42 18.77
CA GLU A 98 0.60 20.77 19.94
C GLU A 98 1.95 20.11 19.61
N LEU A 99 2.18 19.73 18.35
CA LEU A 99 3.43 19.15 17.86
C LEU A 99 4.45 20.20 17.37
N ALA A 100 4.10 21.48 17.34
CA ALA A 100 5.00 22.51 16.83
C ALA A 100 6.38 22.55 17.54
N PRO A 101 6.47 22.40 18.89
CA PRO A 101 7.77 22.35 19.57
C PRO A 101 8.60 21.13 19.19
N TYR A 102 7.95 20.01 18.81
CA TYR A 102 8.63 18.82 18.30
C TYR A 102 9.24 19.07 16.92
N PHE A 103 8.50 19.68 15.99
CA PHE A 103 9.01 20.02 14.66
C PHE A 103 10.08 21.12 14.69
N ARG A 104 9.96 22.10 15.60
CA ARG A 104 10.99 23.11 15.87
C ARG A 104 12.22 22.55 16.60
N ARG A 105 12.18 21.29 17.04
CA ARG A 105 13.27 20.61 17.77
C ARG A 105 13.67 21.32 19.07
N GLU A 106 12.70 21.97 19.73
CA GLU A 106 12.93 22.70 20.98
C GLU A 106 13.27 21.77 22.14
N PHE A 107 12.76 20.53 22.11
CA PHE A 107 13.10 19.49 23.07
C PHE A 107 13.50 18.21 22.34
N THR A 108 14.30 17.37 23.02
CA THR A 108 14.62 16.03 22.53
C THR A 108 13.52 15.06 22.95
N PRO A 109 12.78 14.45 22.00
CA PRO A 109 11.68 13.55 22.33
C PRO A 109 12.22 12.34 23.09
N LYS A 110 11.50 11.96 24.15
CA LYS A 110 11.82 10.79 24.96
C LYS A 110 10.65 9.82 24.89
N VAL A 111 10.91 8.61 24.39
CA VAL A 111 9.86 7.64 24.05
C VAL A 111 9.87 6.48 25.05
N LEU A 112 8.73 6.18 25.66
CA LEU A 112 8.58 4.98 26.48
C LEU A 112 7.97 3.87 25.62
N ILE A 113 8.69 2.77 25.44
CA ILE A 113 8.19 1.59 24.74
C ILE A 113 7.73 0.58 25.78
N THR A 114 6.47 0.20 25.71
CA THR A 114 5.86 -0.82 26.57
C THR A 114 5.14 -1.87 25.73
N SER A 115 4.91 -3.05 26.31
CA SER A 115 4.16 -4.13 25.69
C SER A 115 2.79 -4.34 26.34
N SER A 116 1.99 -5.29 25.87
CA SER A 116 0.84 -5.83 26.61
C SER A 116 1.31 -6.61 27.86
N VAL A 117 0.37 -7.01 28.73
CA VAL A 117 0.66 -7.82 29.92
C VAL A 117 0.97 -9.26 29.51
N ASN A 118 1.96 -9.90 30.14
CA ASN A 118 2.33 -11.31 29.93
C ASN A 118 2.76 -11.71 28.51
N VAL A 119 3.44 -10.81 27.80
CA VAL A 119 4.01 -11.06 26.47
C VAL A 119 5.04 -12.19 26.44
N LYS A 120 5.22 -12.78 25.25
CA LYS A 120 6.19 -13.85 24.98
C LYS A 120 7.48 -13.29 24.41
N ALA A 121 8.49 -14.18 24.38
CA ALA A 121 9.85 -13.86 23.95
C ALA A 121 9.92 -13.17 22.58
N LYS A 122 9.10 -13.59 21.60
CA LYS A 122 9.07 -12.96 20.26
C LYS A 122 8.69 -11.48 20.31
N THR A 123 7.71 -11.13 21.13
CA THR A 123 7.26 -9.74 21.28
C THR A 123 8.29 -8.94 22.08
N LEU A 124 8.95 -9.54 23.07
CA LEU A 124 10.06 -8.89 23.78
C LEU A 124 11.25 -8.61 22.85
N GLN A 125 11.61 -9.55 21.98
CA GLN A 125 12.62 -9.34 20.94
C GLN A 125 12.23 -8.19 20.01
N PHE A 126 10.97 -8.12 19.58
CA PHE A 126 10.47 -7.02 18.76
C PHE A 126 10.54 -5.67 19.48
N VAL A 127 10.22 -5.62 20.79
CA VAL A 127 10.35 -4.40 21.61
C VAL A 127 11.82 -3.97 21.74
N GLU A 128 12.75 -4.91 21.90
CA GLU A 128 14.18 -4.63 21.90
C GLU A 128 14.68 -4.12 20.54
N GLU A 129 14.21 -4.69 19.44
CA GLU A 129 14.49 -4.19 18.09
C GLU A 129 13.95 -2.77 17.89
N LEU A 130 12.73 -2.50 18.35
CA LEU A 130 12.12 -1.18 18.25
C LEU A 130 12.90 -0.12 19.03
N HIS A 131 13.40 -0.47 20.23
CA HIS A 131 14.27 0.39 21.01
C HIS A 131 15.59 0.72 20.31
N ARG A 132 16.14 -0.20 19.50
CA ARG A 132 17.35 0.06 18.69
C ARG A 132 17.08 1.01 17.52
N ILE A 133 15.87 1.01 17.00
CA ILE A 133 15.47 1.86 15.86
C ILE A 133 15.15 3.28 16.32
N ILE A 134 14.43 3.42 17.44
CA ILE A 134 13.96 4.72 17.94
C ILE A 134 15.00 5.31 18.91
N PRO A 135 15.65 6.45 18.57
CA PRO A 135 16.60 7.08 19.48
C PRO A 135 15.91 7.61 20.73
N ASN A 136 16.66 7.73 21.84
CA ASN A 136 16.16 8.26 23.13
C ASN A 136 14.89 7.56 23.64
N SER A 137 14.75 6.27 23.32
CA SER A 137 13.67 5.43 23.83
C SER A 137 14.09 4.65 25.07
N GLU A 138 13.15 4.29 25.93
CA GLU A 138 13.36 3.39 27.06
C GLU A 138 12.32 2.28 27.05
N ILE A 139 12.73 1.06 27.42
CA ILE A 139 11.82 -0.09 27.49
C ILE A 139 11.26 -0.23 28.91
N PHE A 140 9.95 -0.36 29.03
CA PHE A 140 9.27 -0.69 30.27
C PHE A 140 8.38 -1.92 30.12
N VAL A 141 8.69 -2.98 30.87
CA VAL A 141 7.87 -4.19 30.91
C VAL A 141 6.76 -4.03 31.93
N ARG A 142 5.50 -4.09 31.50
CA ARG A 142 4.34 -3.74 32.35
C ARG A 142 4.20 -4.55 33.63
N ARG A 143 4.69 -5.79 33.73
CA ARG A 143 4.60 -6.65 34.94
C ARG A 143 3.26 -6.60 35.71
N GLY A 144 2.14 -6.41 35.01
CA GLY A 144 0.80 -6.29 35.62
C GLY A 144 0.31 -4.86 35.97
N TYR A 145 1.11 -3.82 35.71
CA TYR A 145 0.68 -2.43 35.85
C TYR A 145 -0.26 -1.99 34.72
N ASP A 146 -1.32 -1.28 35.11
CA ASP A 146 -2.26 -0.65 34.17
C ASP A 146 -1.64 0.60 33.53
N LEU A 147 -1.98 0.85 32.26
CA LEU A 147 -1.55 2.06 31.55
C LEU A 147 -1.97 3.34 32.29
N LYS A 148 -3.13 3.31 32.96
CA LYS A 148 -3.61 4.43 33.79
C LYS A 148 -2.63 4.84 34.90
N LYS A 149 -1.79 3.92 35.37
CA LYS A 149 -0.74 4.19 36.36
C LYS A 149 0.59 4.58 35.71
N ILE A 150 0.91 3.95 34.57
CA ILE A 150 2.15 4.17 33.83
C ILE A 150 2.17 5.56 33.18
N ILE A 151 1.07 5.99 32.55
CA ILE A 151 1.00 7.26 31.80
C ILE A 151 1.31 8.48 32.70
N PRO A 152 0.69 8.66 33.88
CA PRO A 152 1.03 9.78 34.75
C PRO A 152 2.47 9.74 35.24
N GLU A 153 3.03 8.55 35.47
CA GLU A 153 4.43 8.40 35.90
C GLU A 153 5.40 8.70 34.76
N ALA A 154 5.08 8.28 33.53
CA ALA A 154 5.83 8.60 32.33
C ALA A 154 5.86 10.12 32.08
N ALA A 155 4.71 10.78 32.22
CA ALA A 155 4.62 12.24 32.12
C ALA A 155 5.50 12.95 33.17
N LYS A 156 5.48 12.49 34.43
CA LYS A 156 6.35 13.02 35.50
C LYS A 156 7.84 12.82 35.22
N ARG A 157 8.20 11.75 34.52
CA ARG A 157 9.59 11.44 34.11
C ARG A 157 10.00 12.15 32.81
N GLY A 158 9.12 12.97 32.24
CA GLY A 158 9.41 13.75 31.02
C GLY A 158 9.36 12.93 29.73
N PHE A 159 8.63 11.81 29.69
CA PHE A 159 8.37 11.11 28.43
C PHE A 159 7.34 11.88 27.60
N THR A 160 7.62 12.04 26.32
CA THR A 160 6.81 12.82 25.38
C THR A 160 5.89 11.92 24.56
N ALA A 161 6.28 10.66 24.37
CA ALA A 161 5.47 9.67 23.69
C ALA A 161 5.53 8.32 24.41
N LEU A 162 4.44 7.56 24.31
CA LEU A 162 4.32 6.19 24.80
C LEU A 162 3.93 5.31 23.61
N ILE A 163 4.68 4.24 23.38
CA ILE A 163 4.37 3.24 22.37
C ILE A 163 3.94 1.96 23.08
N VAL A 164 2.79 1.40 22.72
CA VAL A 164 2.28 0.15 23.28
C VAL A 164 2.24 -0.93 22.19
N VAL A 165 3.09 -1.94 22.32
CA VAL A 165 3.08 -3.12 21.45
C VAL A 165 2.06 -4.12 21.97
N ASN A 166 1.07 -4.45 21.14
CA ASN A 166 0.14 -5.54 21.40
C ASN A 166 0.59 -6.85 20.76
N GLU A 167 0.39 -7.94 21.50
CA GLU A 167 0.64 -9.31 21.04
C GLU A 167 -0.69 -10.00 20.78
N ASP A 168 -0.80 -10.67 19.62
CA ASP A 168 -1.85 -11.66 19.37
C ASP A 168 -1.22 -13.01 19.02
N ARG A 169 -1.72 -14.10 19.61
CA ARG A 169 -1.24 -15.48 19.38
C ARG A 169 0.30 -15.63 19.40
N LYS A 170 0.98 -14.99 20.36
CA LYS A 170 2.46 -15.02 20.51
C LYS A 170 3.24 -14.30 19.41
N VAL A 171 2.59 -13.40 18.68
CA VAL A 171 3.18 -12.60 17.61
C VAL A 171 2.81 -11.12 17.82
N PRO A 172 3.76 -10.17 17.71
CA PRO A 172 3.44 -8.75 17.72
C PRO A 172 2.49 -8.42 16.56
N SER A 173 1.40 -7.69 16.84
CA SER A 173 0.32 -7.48 15.88
C SER A 173 0.01 -6.00 15.66
N ILE A 174 -0.15 -5.22 16.73
CA ILE A 174 -0.59 -3.83 16.66
C ILE A 174 0.38 -2.95 17.47
N LEU A 175 0.66 -1.77 16.94
CA LEU A 175 1.38 -0.69 17.61
C LEU A 175 0.38 0.43 17.91
N TYR A 176 0.32 0.84 19.17
CA TYR A 176 -0.44 2.02 19.62
C TYR A 176 0.52 3.11 20.09
#